data_AF-A0A0D2G3P6-F1
#
_entry.id   AF-A0A0D2G3P6-F1
#
_cell.length_a   1.000
_cell.length_b   1.000
_cell.length_c   1.000
_cell.angle_alpha   90.00
_cell.angle_beta   90.00
_cell.angle_gamma   90.00
#
_symmetry.space_group_name_H-M   'P 1'
#
loop_
_entity.id
_entity.type
_entity.pdbx_description
1 polymer ?
#
loop_
_entity_poly.entity_id
_entity_poly.type
_entity_poly.pdbx_seq_one_letter_code
_entity_poly.pdbx_strand_id
1 'polypeptide(L)'
;MSYIEDGRRSVAKLLHGVTRYGSRGYFIKPTIFYGYYRRHEDCARGDFWAGVAISKFSTEDDVVKKCNDTQYGLAAVLFTENVRHAHIVARKL
;
A
#
# COMPACT_ATOMS: atom_id res chain seq x y z
N MET A 1 -3.01 10.91 14.05
CA MET A 1 -3.27 9.46 14.21
C MET A 1 -4.58 9.00 13.56
N SER A 2 -5.37 9.89 12.92
CA SER A 2 -6.66 9.53 12.30
C SER A 2 -6.53 8.40 11.28
N TYR A 3 -5.60 8.50 10.32
CA TYR A 3 -5.40 7.53 9.24
C TYR A 3 -5.13 6.10 9.69
N ILE A 4 -4.41 5.94 10.80
CA ILE A 4 -4.12 4.61 11.34
C ILE A 4 -5.38 4.01 11.98
N GLU A 5 -6.18 4.82 12.66
CA GLU A 5 -7.47 4.38 13.21
C GLU A 5 -8.51 4.14 12.11
N ASP A 6 -8.50 4.93 11.05
CA ASP A 6 -9.34 4.72 9.86
C ASP A 6 -8.92 3.43 9.13
N GLY A 7 -7.62 3.15 9.02
CA GLY A 7 -7.10 1.87 8.53
C GLY A 7 -7.54 0.67 9.39
N ARG A 8 -7.67 0.83 10.71
CA ARG A 8 -8.24 -0.21 11.60
C ARG A 8 -9.75 -0.38 11.46
N ARG A 9 -10.47 0.68 11.09
CA ARG A 9 -11.91 0.65 10.79
C ARG A 9 -12.20 0.07 9.40
N SER A 10 -11.23 0.11 8.51
CA SER A 10 -11.30 -0.53 7.20
C SER A 10 -11.29 -2.07 7.32
N VAL A 11 -11.64 -2.76 6.24
CA VAL A 11 -11.64 -4.23 6.16
C VAL A 11 -10.22 -4.83 6.18
N ALA A 12 -9.18 -3.99 6.28
CA ALA A 12 -7.80 -4.42 6.27
C ALA A 12 -7.36 -4.97 7.64
N LYS A 13 -6.61 -6.07 7.60
CA LYS A 13 -6.02 -6.66 8.80
C LYS A 13 -4.72 -5.92 9.13
N LEU A 14 -4.66 -5.33 10.31
CA LEU A 14 -3.41 -4.84 10.88
C LEU A 14 -2.50 -6.04 11.23
N LEU A 15 -1.29 -6.08 10.64
CA LEU A 15 -0.28 -7.10 10.94
C LEU A 15 0.77 -6.61 11.94
N HIS A 16 1.16 -5.33 11.85
CA HIS A 16 2.16 -4.71 12.70
C HIS A 16 1.94 -3.19 12.74
N GLY A 17 2.51 -2.47 13.71
CA GLY A 17 2.09 -1.11 14.06
C GLY A 17 1.12 -1.17 15.25
N VAL A 18 0.89 -0.15 16.06
CA VAL A 18 0.01 1.03 15.82
C VAL A 18 0.35 2.16 16.80
N THR A 19 1.45 2.00 17.54
CA THR A 19 1.70 2.77 18.76
C THR A 19 2.86 3.73 18.58
N ARG A 20 2.79 4.84 19.33
CA ARG A 20 3.93 5.72 19.53
C ARG A 20 5.14 4.90 19.95
N TYR A 21 6.29 5.21 19.37
CA TYR A 21 7.54 4.65 19.82
C TYR A 21 8.17 5.57 20.87
N GLY A 22 8.33 5.07 22.10
CA GLY A 22 8.93 5.82 23.20
C GLY A 22 8.03 6.92 23.81
N SER A 23 8.62 7.73 24.69
CA SER A 23 7.92 8.75 25.49
C SER A 23 8.21 10.20 25.07
N ARG A 24 9.17 10.43 24.16
CA ARG A 24 9.56 11.76 23.63
C ARG A 24 9.63 11.73 22.10
N GLY A 25 9.42 12.89 21.45
CA GLY A 25 9.39 13.02 20.00
C GLY A 25 8.11 12.51 19.33
N TYR A 26 8.10 12.59 18.00
CA TYR A 26 6.97 12.23 17.12
C TYR A 26 7.20 10.89 16.38
N PHE A 27 7.75 9.91 17.09
CA PHE A 27 8.08 8.61 16.51
C PHE A 27 6.88 7.66 16.51
N ILE A 28 6.69 6.96 15.40
CA ILE A 28 5.62 5.98 15.21
C ILE A 28 6.29 4.65 14.83
N LYS A 29 5.77 3.53 15.35
CA LYS A 29 6.25 2.21 14.93
C LYS A 29 5.90 1.96 13.46
N PRO A 30 6.77 1.29 12.68
CA PRO A 30 6.45 0.84 11.34
C PRO A 30 5.12 0.07 11.35
N THR A 31 4.23 0.40 10.43
CA THR A 31 2.87 -0.15 10.42
C THR A 31 2.61 -0.91 9.13
N ILE A 32 2.07 -2.13 9.24
CA ILE A 32 1.84 -3.04 8.11
C ILE A 32 0.38 -3.45 8.12
N PHE A 33 -0.32 -3.22 7.01
CA PHE A 33 -1.68 -3.70 6.78
C PHE A 33 -1.70 -4.78 5.70
N TYR A 34 -2.62 -5.74 5.83
CA TYR A 34 -2.84 -6.81 4.86
C TYR A 34 -4.29 -6.89 4.43
N GLY A 35 -4.52 -7.16 3.14
CA GLY A 35 -5.85 -7.39 2.59
C GLY A 35 -6.62 -6.11 2.30
N TYR A 36 -5.91 -5.04 1.93
CA TYR A 36 -6.54 -3.79 1.52
C TYR A 36 -7.21 -3.99 0.16
N TYR A 37 -8.55 -4.12 0.12
CA TYR A 37 -9.28 -4.48 -1.10
C TYR A 37 -10.26 -3.42 -1.61
N ARG A 38 -10.45 -2.27 -0.96
CA ARG A 38 -11.38 -1.27 -1.49
C ARG A 38 -10.85 0.14 -1.36
N ARG A 39 -10.91 0.83 -2.50
CA ARG A 39 -10.58 2.23 -2.76
C ARG A 39 -9.30 2.65 -2.04
N HIS A 40 -8.23 2.64 -2.81
CA HIS A 40 -6.96 3.24 -2.46
C HIS A 40 -7.08 4.67 -1.93
N GLU A 41 -8.22 5.36 -2.12
CA GLU A 41 -8.55 6.66 -1.54
C GLU A 41 -8.16 6.79 -0.06
N ASP A 42 -8.34 5.77 0.78
CA ASP A 42 -8.03 5.88 2.22
C ASP A 42 -6.53 5.73 2.54
N CYS A 43 -5.76 4.99 1.72
CA CYS A 43 -4.29 4.95 1.80
C CYS A 43 -3.60 6.05 0.99
N ALA A 44 -4.32 6.70 0.08
CA ALA A 44 -3.77 7.64 -0.90
C ALA A 44 -4.19 9.10 -0.60
N ARG A 45 -5.16 9.34 0.29
CA ARG A 45 -5.52 10.68 0.77
C ARG A 45 -4.49 11.23 1.77
N GLY A 46 -3.29 11.50 1.29
CA GLY A 46 -2.38 12.46 1.94
C GLY A 46 -1.43 11.88 2.99
N ASP A 47 -0.78 10.77 2.70
CA ASP A 47 -0.21 9.92 3.73
C ASP A 47 1.32 9.84 3.71
N PHE A 48 1.96 10.83 4.33
CA PHE A 48 3.34 10.74 4.84
C PHE A 48 3.37 10.05 6.21
N TRP A 49 2.89 8.81 6.31
CA TRP A 49 3.04 8.00 7.53
C TRP A 49 3.88 6.76 7.29
N ALA A 50 4.52 6.27 8.35
CA ALA A 50 5.48 5.18 8.30
C ALA A 50 4.80 3.81 8.20
N GLY A 51 4.18 3.50 7.05
CA GLY A 51 3.62 2.18 6.84
C GLY A 51 3.43 1.74 5.40
N VAL A 52 3.06 0.47 5.26
CA VAL A 52 2.91 -0.24 3.99
C VAL A 52 1.64 -1.09 3.99
N ALA A 53 0.99 -1.18 2.84
CA ALA A 53 -0.16 -2.04 2.61
C ALA A 53 0.24 -3.21 1.69
N ILE A 54 -0.21 -4.41 2.03
CA ILE A 54 0.06 -5.64 1.29
C ILE A 54 -1.26 -6.24 0.82
N SER A 55 -1.35 -6.51 -0.48
CA SER A 55 -2.53 -7.12 -1.09
C SER A 55 -2.12 -8.27 -2.01
N LYS A 56 -2.93 -9.34 -2.01
CA LYS A 56 -2.76 -10.46 -2.93
C LYS A 56 -3.43 -10.18 -4.26
N PHE A 57 -2.86 -10.75 -5.31
CA PHE A 57 -3.43 -10.80 -6.64
C PHE A 57 -3.24 -12.22 -7.19
N SER A 58 -4.07 -12.59 -8.17
CA SER A 58 -4.01 -13.91 -8.78
C SER A 58 -3.67 -13.86 -10.27
N THR A 59 -3.93 -12.73 -10.94
CA THR A 59 -3.63 -12.55 -12.36
C THR A 59 -2.92 -11.22 -12.58
N GLU A 60 -2.16 -11.15 -13.68
CA GLU A 60 -1.48 -9.92 -14.08
C GLU A 60 -2.47 -8.78 -14.35
N ASP A 61 -3.55 -9.06 -15.08
CA ASP A 61 -4.52 -8.02 -15.42
C ASP A 61 -5.24 -7.47 -14.18
N ASP A 62 -5.46 -8.31 -13.17
CA ASP A 62 -6.03 -7.88 -11.88
C ASP A 62 -5.07 -6.97 -11.11
N VAL A 63 -3.78 -7.31 -11.04
CA VAL A 63 -2.80 -6.47 -10.32
C VAL A 63 -2.54 -5.15 -11.04
N VAL A 64 -2.45 -5.15 -12.37
CA VAL A 64 -2.27 -3.92 -13.16
C VAL A 64 -3.46 -2.98 -12.95
N LYS A 65 -4.70 -3.49 -13.01
CA LYS A 65 -5.89 -2.69 -12.72
C LYS A 65 -5.88 -2.11 -11.31
N LYS A 66 -5.48 -2.89 -10.32
CA LYS A 66 -5.37 -2.44 -8.92
C LYS A 66 -4.30 -1.37 -8.74
N CYS A 67 -3.13 -1.53 -9.37
CA CYS A 67 -2.05 -0.55 -9.33
C CYS A 67 -2.47 0.80 -9.95
N ASN A 68 -3.27 0.75 -11.01
CA ASN A 68 -3.76 1.94 -11.70
C ASN A 68 -5.06 2.52 -11.11
N ASP A 69 -5.70 1.84 -10.13
CA ASP A 69 -6.89 2.34 -9.42
C ASP A 69 -6.50 3.37 -8.34
N THR A 70 -5.82 4.43 -8.80
CA THR A 70 -5.36 5.54 -7.98
C THR A 70 -5.30 6.81 -8.82
N GLN A 71 -5.45 7.97 -8.18
CA GLN A 71 -5.34 9.26 -8.85
C GLN A 71 -3.87 9.72 -9.01
N TYR A 72 -2.93 8.97 -8.45
CA TYR A 72 -1.49 9.27 -8.45
C TYR A 72 -0.74 8.40 -9.45
N GLY A 73 0.47 8.82 -9.84
CA GLY A 73 1.32 8.10 -10.80
C GLY A 73 2.80 8.45 -10.68
N LEU A 74 3.31 8.64 -9.46
CA LEU A 74 4.69 9.11 -9.24
C LEU A 74 5.74 8.05 -9.62
N ALA A 75 5.55 6.82 -9.14
CA ALA A 75 6.46 5.72 -9.38
C ALA A 75 5.76 4.37 -9.16
N ALA A 76 6.20 3.36 -9.90
CA ALA A 76 5.86 1.96 -9.71
C ALA A 76 7.13 1.11 -9.78
N VAL A 77 7.18 0.02 -9.00
CA VAL A 77 8.29 -0.93 -9.00
C VAL A 77 7.71 -2.32 -9.20
N LEU A 78 8.29 -3.07 -10.13
CA LEU A 78 7.93 -4.45 -10.40
C LEU A 78 9.14 -5.36 -10.15
N PHE A 79 8.88 -6.57 -9.66
CA PHE A 79 9.90 -7.59 -9.42
C PHE A 79 9.54 -8.83 -10.25
N THR A 80 10.42 -9.19 -11.19
CA THR A 80 10.32 -10.40 -12.01
C THR A 80 11.71 -10.79 -12.52
N GLU A 81 11.94 -12.08 -12.72
CA GLU A 81 13.18 -12.60 -13.31
C GLU A 81 13.17 -12.52 -14.84
N ASN A 82 11.98 -12.33 -15.45
CA ASN A 82 11.83 -12.29 -16.89
C ASN A 82 11.86 -10.84 -17.41
N VAL A 83 12.96 -10.46 -18.06
CA VAL A 83 13.18 -9.10 -18.58
C VAL A 83 12.13 -8.68 -19.63
N ARG A 84 11.69 -9.60 -20.50
CA ARG A 84 10.65 -9.30 -21.50
C ARG A 84 9.33 -8.99 -20.80
N HIS A 85 8.99 -9.80 -19.80
CA HIS A 85 7.80 -9.62 -18.98
C HIS A 85 7.84 -8.30 -18.21
N ALA A 86 8.99 -7.95 -17.63
CA ALA A 86 9.21 -6.67 -16.95
C ALA A 86 8.83 -5.49 -17.85
N HIS A 87 9.35 -5.42 -19.08
CA HIS A 87 9.04 -4.33 -20.00
C HIS A 87 7.58 -4.31 -20.47
N ILE A 88 6.95 -5.47 -20.62
CA ILE A 88 5.52 -5.54 -21.00
C ILE A 88 4.65 -4.98 -19.88
N VAL A 89 4.88 -5.41 -18.64
CA VAL A 89 4.08 -4.95 -17.48
C VAL A 89 4.38 -3.49 -17.16
N ALA A 90 5.65 -3.05 -17.21
CA ALA A 90 6.02 -1.66 -16.97
C ALA A 90 5.29 -0.67 -17.88
N ARG A 91 4.95 -1.06 -19.12
CA ARG A 91 4.19 -0.22 -20.06
C ARG A 91 2.69 -0.14 -19.74
N LYS A 92 2.18 -1.03 -18.90
CA LYS A 92 0.77 -1.07 -18.48
C LYS A 92 0.53 -0.34 -17.15
N LEU A 93 1.59 -0.05 -16.39
CA LEU A 93 1.57 0.67 -15.11
C LEU A 93 1.68 2.19 -15.32
#